data_AF-A0A329S2T9-F1
#
_entry.id   AF-A0A329S2T9-F1
#
_cell.length_a   1.000
_cell.length_b   1.000
_cell.length_c   1.000
_cell.angle_alpha   90.00
_cell.angle_beta   90.00
_cell.angle_gamma   90.00
#
_symmetry.space_group_name_H-M   'P 1'
#
loop_
_entity.id
_entity.type
_entity.pdbx_description
1 polymer ?
#
loop_
_entity_poly.entity_id
_entity_poly.type
_entity_poly.pdbx_seq_one_letter_code
_entity_poly.pdbx_strand_id
1 'polypeptide(L)' 'MMETVYERVGGRKKNQVRTIKFGDVSWVDKEDACLDRCKTALQNALQLDKRLSVYTDASDEHGGAAITRIPQDQVI' A
#
# COMPACT_ATOMS: atom_id res chain seq x y z
N MET A 1 2.13 12.74 10.87
CA MET A 1 2.46 11.31 11.03
C MET A 1 3.97 11.08 10.99
N MET A 2 4.67 11.30 9.85
CA MET A 2 6.13 11.10 9.83
C MET A 2 6.91 12.07 10.73
N GLU A 3 6.49 13.33 10.89
CA GLU A 3 7.13 14.22 11.86
C GLU A 3 7.01 13.70 13.30
N THR A 4 5.84 13.16 13.68
CA THR A 4 5.64 12.49 14.98
C THR A 4 6.54 11.28 15.16
N VAL A 5 6.78 10.51 14.09
CA VAL A 5 7.75 9.42 14.09
C VAL A 5 9.16 9.95 14.34
N TYR A 6 9.56 11.01 13.64
CA TYR A 6 10.88 11.62 13.77
C TYR A 6 11.11 12.23 15.15
N GLU A 7 10.11 12.89 15.72
CA GLU A 7 10.13 13.39 17.10
C GLU A 7 10.28 12.24 18.09
N ARG A 8 9.55 11.14 17.89
CA ARG A 8 9.59 9.96 18.77
C ARG A 8 10.93 9.24 18.74
N VAL A 9 11.58 9.15 17.58
CA VAL A 9 12.92 8.52 17.45
C VAL A 9 14.08 9.49 17.67
N GLY A 10 13.79 10.77 17.91
CA GLY A 10 14.80 11.81 18.10
C GLY A 10 15.63 12.10 16.83
N GLY A 11 15.08 11.88 15.64
CA GLY A 11 15.80 12.11 14.39
C GLY A 11 15.15 11.55 13.12
N ARG A 12 15.72 11.90 11.97
CA ARG A 12 15.23 11.48 10.64
C ARG A 12 16.04 10.36 10.01
N LYS A 13 17.01 9.77 10.74
CA LYS A 13 17.90 8.75 10.16
C LYS A 13 17.11 7.45 9.91
N LYS A 14 17.25 6.89 8.71
CA LYS A 14 16.57 5.64 8.29
C LYS A 14 16.69 4.50 9.32
N ASN A 15 17.88 4.32 9.90
CA ASN A 15 18.13 3.27 10.90
C ASN A 15 17.39 3.50 12.23
N GLN A 16 17.08 4.75 12.58
CA GLN A 16 16.29 5.09 13.77
C GLN A 16 14.79 4.94 13.51
N VAL A 17 14.36 5.29 12.31
CA VAL A 17 12.94 5.24 11.91
C VAL A 17 12.47 3.81 11.67
N ARG A 18 13.33 2.91 11.15
CA ARG A 18 12.96 1.53 10.80
C ARG A 18 12.51 0.67 11.99
N THR A 19 12.89 1.05 13.21
CA THR A 19 12.62 0.26 14.42
C THR A 19 11.29 0.61 15.08
N ILE A 20 10.63 1.67 14.61
CA ILE A 20 9.33 2.10 15.13
C ILE A 20 8.25 1.19 14.57
N LYS A 21 7.42 0.65 15.47
CA LYS A 21 6.12 0.08 15.06
C LYS A 21 5.14 1.22 14.93
N PHE A 22 4.30 1.18 13.90
CA PHE A 22 3.30 2.22 13.67
C PHE A 22 2.33 2.41 14.86
N GLY A 23 2.02 1.33 15.59
CA GLY A 23 1.22 1.41 16.83
C GLY A 23 1.88 2.25 17.94
N ASP A 24 3.21 2.41 17.93
CA ASP A 24 3.95 3.19 18.94
C ASP A 24 3.98 4.70 18.62
N VAL A 25 3.49 5.09 17.44
CA VAL A 25 3.53 6.46 16.90
C VAL A 25 2.16 6.99 16.49
N SER A 26 1.13 6.53 17.19
CA SER A 26 -0.25 7.01 17.01
C SER A 26 -0.89 6.57 15.69
N TRP A 27 -0.58 5.36 15.20
CA TRP A 27 -1.53 4.66 14.32
C TRP A 27 -2.78 4.38 15.15
N VAL A 28 -3.84 5.13 14.90
CA VAL A 28 -5.07 5.09 15.69
C VAL A 28 -6.25 4.70 14.78
N ASP A 29 -7.43 4.58 15.36
CA ASP A 29 -8.64 4.12 14.68
C ASP A 29 -8.96 4.87 13.37
N LYS A 30 -8.49 6.12 13.24
CA LYS A 30 -8.67 6.93 12.03
C LYS A 30 -7.89 6.36 10.84
N GLU A 31 -6.64 5.95 11.04
CA GLU A 31 -5.81 5.36 9.99
C GLU A 31 -6.34 3.98 9.60
N ASP A 32 -6.80 3.19 10.58
CA ASP A 32 -7.46 1.90 10.30
C ASP A 32 -8.75 2.08 9.49
N ALA A 33 -9.60 3.03 9.88
CA ALA A 33 -10.81 3.34 9.12
C ALA A 33 -10.51 3.86 7.70
N CYS A 34 -9.42 4.62 7.53
CA CYS A 34 -8.97 5.06 6.21
C CYS A 34 -8.51 3.87 5.36
N LEU A 35 -7.68 2.99 5.94
CA LEU A 35 -7.19 1.80 5.26
C LEU A 35 -8.33 0.86 4.86
N ASP A 36 -9.35 0.70 5.71
CA ASP A 36 -10.52 -0.14 5.44
C ASP A 36 -11.38 0.41 4.29
N ARG A 37 -11.56 1.74 4.24
CA ARG A 37 -12.20 2.41 3.08
C ARG A 37 -11.43 2.19 1.79
N CYS A 38 -10.10 2.27 1.83
CA CYS A 38 -9.25 1.99 0.68
C CYS A 38 -9.39 0.53 0.22
N LYS A 39 -9.39 -0.43 1.15
CA LYS A 39 -9.61 -1.85 0.82
C LYS A 39 -10.97 -2.06 0.16
N THR A 40 -12.02 -1.46 0.72
CA THR A 40 -13.38 -1.52 0.18
C THR A 40 -13.45 -0.92 -1.23
N ALA A 41 -12.79 0.22 -1.46
CA ALA A 41 -12.73 0.84 -2.78
C ALA A 41 -12.02 -0.07 -3.80
N LEU A 42 -10.89 -0.68 -3.41
CA LEU A 42 -10.12 -1.57 -4.27
C LEU A 42 -10.87 -2.87 -4.61
N GLN A 43 -11.64 -3.43 -3.67
CA GLN A 43 -12.50 -4.59 -3.93
C GLN A 43 -13.52 -4.33 -5.05
N ASN A 44 -14.01 -3.10 -5.16
CA ASN A 44 -15.01 -2.69 -6.13
C ASN A 44 -14.40 -2.09 -7.41
N ALA A 45 -13.08 -1.95 -7.49
CA ALA A 45 -12.41 -1.25 -8.59
C ALA A 45 -12.32 -2.05 -9.90
N LEU A 46 -12.56 -3.37 -9.87
CA LEU A 46 -12.32 -4.25 -11.01
C LEU A 46 -13.63 -4.68 -11.70
N GLN A 47 -13.96 -4.03 -12.81
CA GLN A 47 -14.74 -4.64 -13.89
C GLN A 47 -13.77 -5.08 -14.99
N LEU A 48 -13.48 -6.37 -15.03
CA LEU A 48 -12.60 -6.96 -16.03
C LEU A 48 -13.40 -7.33 -17.29
N ASP A 49 -13.05 -6.76 -18.45
CA ASP A 49 -13.53 -7.21 -19.76
C ASP A 49 -12.36 -7.35 -20.75
N LYS A 50 -12.45 -8.40 -21.58
CA LYS A 50 -11.71 -8.82 -22.79
C LYS A 50 -10.18 -8.61 -22.94
N ARG A 51 -9.52 -7.61 -22.35
CA ARG A 51 -8.06 -7.38 -22.42
C ARG A 51 -7.47 -7.10 -21.04
N LEU A 52 -6.65 -8.03 -20.59
CA LEU A 52 -6.08 -8.04 -19.24
C LEU A 52 -4.54 -8.00 -19.29
N SER A 53 -3.96 -7.27 -18.35
CA SER A 53 -2.55 -7.35 -17.98
C SER A 53 -2.43 -8.08 -16.65
N VAL A 54 -1.42 -8.93 -16.53
CA VAL A 54 -1.09 -9.64 -15.29
C VAL A 54 0.29 -9.18 -14.84
N TYR A 55 0.37 -8.67 -13.62
CA TYR A 55 1.61 -8.31 -12.95
C TYR A 55 1.84 -9.32 -11.83
N THR A 56 3.02 -9.91 -11.80
CA THR A 56 3.42 -10.85 -10.75
C THR A 56 4.72 -10.38 -10.14
N ASP A 57 4.81 -10.44 -8.81
CA ASP A 57 6.02 -10.16 -8.07
C ASP A 57 6.19 -11.23 -6.99
N ALA A 58 7.43 -11.65 -6.75
CA ALA A 58 7.74 -12.65 -5.75
C ALA A 58 9.00 -12.24 -4.99
N SER A 59 8.90 -12.28 -3.69
CA SER A 59 10.00 -12.20 -2.74
C SER A 59 10.26 -13.58 -2.15
N ASP A 60 11.38 -13.74 -1.44
CA ASP A 60 11.77 -15.01 -0.81
C ASP A 60 10.68 -15.58 0.11
N GLU A 61 9.89 -14.72 0.74
CA GLU A 61 8.88 -15.12 1.72
C GLU A 61 7.44 -15.09 1.17
N HIS A 62 7.18 -14.31 0.11
CA HIS A 62 5.81 -14.04 -0.34
C HIS A 62 5.72 -13.84 -1.85
N GLY A 63 4.67 -14.39 -2.47
CA GLY A 63 4.27 -14.11 -3.85
C GLY A 63 3.00 -13.26 -3.92
N GLY A 64 2.95 -12.34 -4.88
CA GLY A 64 1.80 -11.47 -5.15
C GLY A 64 1.50 -11.37 -6.65
N ALA A 65 0.23 -11.17 -6.96
CA ALA A 65 -0.20 -10.91 -8.34
C ALA A 65 -1.31 -9.85 -8.36
N ALA A 66 -1.32 -9.04 -9.42
CA ALA A 66 -2.37 -8.06 -9.71
C ALA A 66 -2.80 -8.18 -11.17
N ILE A 67 -4.12 -8.23 -11.39
CA ILE A 67 -4.70 -8.25 -12.74
C ILE A 67 -5.36 -6.90 -12.97
N THR A 68 -5.05 -6.26 -14.10
CA THR A 68 -5.65 -4.97 -14.48
C THR A 68 -6.19 -5.03 -15.90
N ARG A 69 -7.08 -4.10 -16.25
CA ARG A 69 -7.54 -3.91 -17.63
C ARG A 69 -6.50 -3.11 -18.42
N ILE A 70 -6.24 -3.52 -19.65
CA ILE A 70 -5.45 -2.72 -20.61
C ILE A 70 -6.34 -1.60 -21.18
N PRO A 71 -6.00 -0.32 -21.01
CA PRO A 71 -6.71 0.78 -21.65
C PRO A 71 -6.71 0.63 -23.19
N GLN A 72 -7.85 0.87 -23.84
CA GLN A 72 -7.99 0.65 -25.30
C GLN A 72 -7.14 1.60 -26.14
N ASP A 73 -6.69 2.70 -25.57
CA ASP A 73 -5.87 3.76 -26.16
C ASP A 73 -4.35 3.48 -26.11
N GLN A 74 -3.90 2.43 -25.43
CA GLN A 74 -2.49 2.04 -25.34
C GLN A 74 -2.08 0.97 -26.37
N VAL A 75 -2.62 1.02 -27.58
CA VAL A 75 -2.21 0.11 -28.67
C VAL A 75 -0.97 0.69 -29.37
N ILE A 76 0.14 -0.04 -29.29
CA ILE A 76 1.33 0.12 -30.15
C ILE A 76 1.00 -0.46 -31.53
#